data_AF-A0A9D5ZRP0-F1
#
_entry.id   AF-A0A9D5ZRP0-F1
#
_cell.length_a   1.000
_cell.length_b   1.000
_cell.length_c   1.000
_cell.angle_alpha   90.00
_cell.angle_beta   90.00
_cell.angle_gamma   90.00
#
_symmetry.space_group_name_H-M   'P 1'
#
loop_
_entity.id
_entity.type
_entity.pdbx_description
1 polymer ?
#
loop_
_entity_poly.entity_id
_entity_poly.type
_entity_poly.pdbx_seq_one_letter_code
_entity_poly.pdbx_strand_id
1 'polypeptide(L)'
;KTGLTTNSQDPKQVIKIAGDGLLYQFGVSAGKGSWKDLTAHPHAVVNLLMLKNGLEQVIKWAMESIKIGAKKILLIGYKGTNPDFIPDKVELSQAFAFMTSIRKKFDLDVAADDYIRRKLGLTNACAAGFVRIDVYGKRHKCCFDDCEFS
;
A
#
# COMPACT_ATOMS: atom_id res chain seq x y z
N LYS A 1 -0.85 -18.19 6.54
CA LYS A 1 -0.30 -16.90 7.03
C LYS A 1 -1.39 -15.86 6.89
N THR A 2 -1.82 -15.22 7.99
CA THR A 2 -2.93 -14.27 8.01
C THR A 2 -2.40 -12.84 7.92
N GLY A 3 -2.99 -12.02 7.05
CA GLY A 3 -2.69 -10.61 6.91
C GLY A 3 -3.94 -9.76 7.05
N LEU A 4 -3.82 -8.59 7.66
CA LEU A 4 -4.88 -7.60 7.82
C LEU A 4 -4.48 -6.30 7.10
N THR A 5 -5.43 -5.53 6.58
CA THR A 5 -5.20 -4.12 6.25
C THR A 5 -6.14 -3.26 7.08
N THR A 6 -5.59 -2.23 7.74
CA THR A 6 -6.32 -1.36 8.67
C THR A 6 -6.25 0.10 8.25
N ASN A 7 -7.33 0.83 8.55
CA ASN A 7 -7.37 2.30 8.49
C ASN A 7 -6.90 2.95 9.80
N SER A 8 -6.43 2.15 10.76
CA SER A 8 -5.80 2.59 12.02
C SER A 8 -6.73 3.34 12.97
N GLN A 9 -8.02 2.99 12.99
CA GLN A 9 -8.99 3.58 13.93
C GLN A 9 -8.81 3.08 15.36
N ASP A 10 -8.40 1.82 15.53
CA ASP A 10 -8.03 1.23 16.82
C ASP A 10 -6.65 0.57 16.73
N PRO A 11 -5.55 1.35 16.88
CA PRO A 11 -4.20 0.80 16.81
C PRO A 11 -3.91 -0.19 17.95
N LYS A 12 -4.53 0.00 19.13
CA LYS A 12 -4.31 -0.89 20.29
C LYS A 12 -4.81 -2.30 20.01
N GLN A 13 -5.98 -2.42 19.38
CA GLN A 13 -6.52 -3.72 18.98
C GLN A 13 -5.62 -4.42 17.96
N VAL A 14 -5.13 -3.69 16.95
CA VAL A 14 -4.22 -4.26 15.93
C VAL A 14 -2.92 -4.78 16.57
N ILE A 15 -2.31 -4.00 17.47
CA ILE A 15 -1.11 -4.41 18.20
C ILE A 15 -1.38 -5.64 19.04
N LYS A 16 -2.52 -5.70 19.76
CA LYS A 16 -2.90 -6.85 20.57
C LYS A 16 -3.02 -8.12 19.71
N ILE A 17 -3.77 -8.08 18.61
CA ILE A 17 -3.95 -9.22 17.72
C ILE A 17 -2.60 -9.68 17.12
N ALA A 18 -1.71 -8.75 16.78
CA ALA A 18 -0.37 -9.07 16.31
C ALA A 18 0.50 -9.71 17.42
N GLY A 19 0.43 -9.20 18.65
CA GLY A 19 1.11 -9.75 19.82
C GLY A 19 0.63 -11.15 20.22
N ASP A 20 -0.65 -11.44 19.99
CA ASP A 20 -1.26 -12.77 20.19
C ASP A 20 -0.83 -13.78 19.09
N GLY A 21 0.05 -13.38 18.15
CA GLY A 21 0.55 -14.25 17.07
C GLY A 21 -0.45 -14.54 15.95
N LEU A 22 -1.61 -13.87 15.96
CA LEU A 22 -2.70 -14.10 15.01
C LEU A 22 -2.46 -13.41 13.65
N LEU A 23 -1.54 -12.44 13.60
CA LEU A 23 -1.16 -11.73 12.38
C LEU A 23 0.31 -11.92 12.06
N TYR A 24 0.56 -12.48 10.87
CA TYR A 24 1.91 -12.54 10.31
C TYR A 24 2.41 -11.15 9.87
N GLN A 25 1.50 -10.34 9.31
CA GLN A 25 1.76 -8.97 8.90
C GLN A 25 0.46 -8.16 8.89
N PHE A 26 0.55 -6.84 8.95
CA PHE A 26 -0.60 -5.98 8.72
C PHE A 26 -0.24 -4.71 7.93
N GLY A 27 -1.10 -4.35 6.99
CA GLY A 27 -1.03 -3.14 6.20
C GLY A 27 -1.62 -1.94 6.95
N VAL A 28 -0.88 -0.84 6.99
CA VAL A 28 -1.27 0.41 7.66
C VAL A 28 -1.41 1.49 6.58
N SER A 29 -2.63 1.97 6.32
CA SER A 29 -2.81 3.07 5.36
C SER A 29 -2.29 4.40 5.92
N ALA A 30 -1.23 4.93 5.32
CA ALA A 30 -0.71 6.25 5.68
C ALA A 30 -1.77 7.33 5.47
N GLY A 31 -1.78 8.34 6.34
CA GLY A 31 -2.73 9.45 6.31
C GLY A 31 -4.13 9.13 6.84
N LYS A 32 -4.38 7.92 7.36
CA LYS A 32 -5.68 7.55 7.95
C LYS A 32 -5.55 7.24 9.45
N GLY A 33 -6.57 7.62 10.22
CA GLY A 33 -6.63 7.34 11.66
C GLY A 33 -5.31 7.66 12.39
N SER A 34 -4.97 6.84 13.37
CA SER A 34 -3.71 6.93 14.12
C SER A 34 -2.61 6.06 13.50
N TRP A 35 -2.45 6.09 12.17
CA TRP A 35 -1.50 5.22 11.46
C TRP A 35 -0.06 5.29 12.00
N LYS A 36 0.36 6.46 12.50
CA LYS A 36 1.70 6.67 13.07
C LYS A 36 1.99 5.75 14.26
N ASP A 37 0.96 5.38 15.03
CA ASP A 37 1.08 4.51 16.20
C ASP A 37 1.45 3.06 15.81
N LEU A 38 1.18 2.68 14.56
CA LEU A 38 1.43 1.33 14.03
C LEU A 38 2.70 1.25 13.17
N THR A 39 3.19 2.37 12.67
CA THR A 39 4.25 2.46 11.66
C THR A 39 5.56 1.76 12.05
N ALA A 40 5.98 1.88 13.31
CA ALA A 40 7.24 1.30 13.79
C ALA A 40 7.13 -0.20 14.13
N HIS A 41 5.93 -0.78 14.11
CA HIS A 41 5.73 -2.17 14.52
C HIS A 41 6.41 -3.13 13.52
N PRO A 42 7.13 -4.18 13.96
CA PRO A 42 7.93 -5.04 13.07
C PRO A 42 7.11 -5.81 12.02
N HIS A 43 5.83 -6.04 12.32
CA HIS A 43 4.88 -6.69 11.40
C HIS A 43 4.10 -5.71 10.51
N ALA A 44 4.29 -4.38 10.68
CA ALA A 44 3.61 -3.38 9.90
C ALA A 44 4.21 -3.27 8.48
N VAL A 45 3.32 -3.07 7.51
CA VAL A 45 3.65 -2.63 6.15
C VAL A 45 2.91 -1.32 5.92
N VAL A 46 3.64 -0.22 5.72
CA VAL A 46 3.01 1.08 5.48
C VAL A 46 2.54 1.16 4.03
N ASN A 47 1.23 1.25 3.84
CA ASN A 47 0.58 1.35 2.56
C ASN A 47 0.46 2.82 2.14
N LEU A 48 1.14 3.19 1.06
CA LEU A 48 1.08 4.51 0.44
C LEU A 48 0.16 4.44 -0.78
N LEU A 49 -1.05 4.98 -0.66
CA LEU A 49 -1.97 5.05 -1.79
C LEU A 49 -1.62 6.24 -2.68
N MET A 50 -1.34 5.94 -3.95
CA MET A 50 -1.12 6.94 -4.99
C MET A 50 -2.44 7.29 -5.66
N LEU A 51 -2.83 8.57 -5.54
CA LEU A 51 -3.94 9.20 -6.24
C LEU A 51 -3.38 10.20 -7.26
N LYS A 52 -4.20 10.58 -8.25
CA LYS A 52 -3.89 11.68 -9.18
C LYS A 52 -3.47 12.94 -8.44
N ASN A 53 -2.40 13.59 -8.90
CA ASN A 53 -1.78 14.76 -8.26
C ASN A 53 -1.31 14.51 -6.80
N GLY A 54 -1.14 13.25 -6.41
CA GLY A 54 -0.85 12.84 -5.03
C GLY A 54 0.63 12.65 -4.71
N LEU A 55 1.54 12.88 -5.67
CA LEU A 55 2.95 12.53 -5.55
C LEU A 55 3.63 13.15 -4.32
N GLU A 56 3.45 14.45 -4.12
CA GLU A 56 4.05 15.18 -3.00
C GLU A 56 3.60 14.58 -1.66
N GLN A 57 2.31 14.26 -1.55
CA GLN A 57 1.75 13.69 -0.34
C GLN A 57 2.27 12.27 -0.06
N VAL A 58 2.45 11.45 -1.11
CA VAL A 58 3.08 10.12 -1.00
C VAL A 58 4.53 10.23 -0.54
N ILE A 59 5.31 11.16 -1.10
CA ILE A 59 6.70 11.41 -0.68
C ILE A 59 6.72 11.81 0.80
N LYS A 60 5.85 12.75 1.19
CA LYS A 60 5.75 13.21 2.58
C LYS A 60 5.45 12.05 3.53
N TRP A 61 4.45 11.21 3.23
CA TRP A 61 4.11 10.05 4.06
C TRP A 61 5.23 9.02 4.12
N ALA A 62 5.94 8.74 3.02
CA ALA A 62 7.09 7.84 3.03
C ALA A 62 8.20 8.37 3.97
N MET A 63 8.52 9.65 3.86
CA MET A 63 9.55 10.27 4.71
C MET A 63 9.14 10.32 6.18
N GLU A 64 7.86 10.61 6.48
CA GLU A 64 7.33 10.51 7.85
C GLU A 64 7.44 9.08 8.38
N SER A 65 7.13 8.08 7.55
CA SER A 65 7.21 6.66 7.93
C SER A 65 8.64 6.24 8.26
N ILE A 66 9.60 6.67 7.44
CA ILE A 66 11.04 6.43 7.68
C ILE A 66 11.47 7.06 9.01
N LYS A 67 11.08 8.32 9.26
CA LYS A 67 11.41 9.02 10.52
C LYS A 67 10.85 8.30 11.75
N ILE A 68 9.67 7.69 11.65
CA ILE A 68 9.03 6.95 12.74
C ILE A 68 9.68 5.55 12.91
N GLY A 69 10.41 5.04 11.91
CA GLY A 69 11.10 3.76 11.99
C GLY A 69 10.43 2.62 11.23
N ALA A 70 9.65 2.93 10.19
CA ALA A 70 9.06 1.92 9.31
C ALA A 70 10.14 1.00 8.71
N LYS A 71 9.86 -0.31 8.71
CA LYS A 71 10.73 -1.32 8.08
C LYS A 71 10.27 -1.76 6.70
N LYS A 72 8.96 -1.64 6.44
CA LYS A 72 8.32 -2.09 5.19
C LYS A 72 7.38 -1.03 4.67
N ILE A 73 7.52 -0.66 3.41
CA ILE A 73 6.65 0.30 2.73
C ILE A 73 6.15 -0.29 1.40
N LEU A 74 4.86 -0.19 1.15
CA LEU A 74 4.20 -0.64 -0.07
C LEU A 74 3.55 0.56 -0.78
N LEU A 75 3.98 0.82 -2.01
CA LEU A 75 3.30 1.76 -2.90
C LEU A 75 2.12 1.05 -3.59
N ILE A 76 0.94 1.65 -3.50
CA ILE A 76 -0.31 1.09 -4.04
C ILE A 76 -0.91 2.10 -5.01
N GLY A 77 -1.21 1.68 -6.24
CA GLY A 77 -1.91 2.53 -7.19
C GLY A 77 -3.42 2.50 -6.94
N TYR A 78 -4.10 3.62 -7.16
CA TYR A 78 -5.56 3.65 -7.14
C TYR A 78 -6.15 2.80 -8.28
N LYS A 79 -7.13 1.95 -7.92
CA LYS A 79 -7.80 0.94 -8.77
C LYS A 79 -9.33 1.10 -8.77
N GLY A 80 -9.82 2.27 -8.34
CA GLY A 80 -11.25 2.53 -8.32
C GLY A 80 -11.76 2.99 -9.69
N THR A 81 -13.07 3.06 -9.82
CA THR A 81 -13.75 3.38 -11.09
C THR A 81 -13.85 4.87 -11.37
N ASN A 82 -13.55 5.74 -10.39
CA ASN A 82 -13.55 7.19 -10.61
C ASN A 82 -12.24 7.64 -11.30
N PRO A 83 -12.28 8.11 -12.56
CA PRO A 83 -11.10 8.51 -13.31
C PRO A 83 -10.37 9.73 -12.74
N ASP A 84 -11.05 10.58 -11.97
CA ASP A 84 -10.45 11.79 -11.37
C ASP A 84 -9.37 11.46 -10.34
N PHE A 85 -9.38 10.23 -9.82
CA PHE A 85 -8.40 9.76 -8.85
C PHE A 85 -7.29 8.90 -9.46
N ILE A 86 -7.35 8.57 -10.75
CA ILE A 86 -6.37 7.72 -11.42
C ILE A 86 -5.09 8.53 -11.67
N PRO A 87 -3.94 8.15 -11.06
CA PRO A 87 -2.67 8.80 -11.33
C PRO A 87 -2.19 8.49 -12.75
N ASP A 88 -1.54 9.46 -13.38
CA ASP A 88 -0.95 9.24 -14.70
C ASP A 88 0.35 8.44 -14.64
N LYS A 89 0.84 8.03 -15.81
CA LYS A 89 2.05 7.20 -15.91
C LYS A 89 3.32 7.94 -15.44
N VAL A 90 3.38 9.26 -15.60
CA VAL A 90 4.53 10.07 -15.19
C VAL A 90 4.60 10.10 -13.67
N GLU A 91 3.48 10.42 -13.01
CA GLU A 91 3.36 10.41 -11.55
C GLU A 91 3.68 9.03 -10.96
N LEU A 92 3.15 7.96 -11.55
CA LEU A 92 3.45 6.59 -11.13
C LEU A 92 4.95 6.27 -11.28
N SER A 93 5.58 6.71 -12.37
CA SER A 93 7.01 6.48 -12.61
C SER A 93 7.87 7.22 -11.59
N GLN A 94 7.51 8.48 -11.28
CA GLN A 94 8.20 9.29 -10.29
C GLN A 94 8.07 8.70 -8.87
N ALA A 95 6.87 8.30 -8.47
CA ALA A 95 6.63 7.62 -7.20
C ALA A 95 7.44 6.32 -7.11
N PHE A 96 7.42 5.50 -8.16
CA PHE A 96 8.18 4.25 -8.19
C PHE A 96 9.69 4.48 -8.09
N ALA A 97 10.24 5.43 -8.85
CA ALA A 97 11.65 5.80 -8.77
C ALA A 97 12.05 6.29 -7.38
N PHE A 98 11.20 7.11 -6.75
CA PHE A 98 11.39 7.55 -5.37
C PHE A 98 11.45 6.36 -4.40
N MET A 99 10.52 5.40 -4.51
CA MET A 99 10.54 4.18 -3.68
C MET A 99 11.86 3.40 -3.82
N THR A 100 12.37 3.22 -5.04
CA THR A 100 13.66 2.56 -5.25
C THR A 100 14.83 3.32 -4.63
N SER A 101 14.76 4.66 -4.59
CA SER A 101 15.78 5.52 -4.02
C SER A 101 15.82 5.43 -2.50
N ILE A 102 14.66 5.46 -1.84
CA ILE A 102 14.60 5.34 -0.37
C ILE A 102 15.03 3.94 0.11
N ARG A 103 14.72 2.88 -0.65
CA ARG A 103 15.19 1.51 -0.36
C ARG A 103 16.71 1.47 -0.21
N LYS A 104 17.42 2.04 -1.19
CA LYS A 104 18.88 2.06 -1.22
C LYS A 104 19.47 2.90 -0.09
N LYS A 105 18.79 3.99 0.31
CA LYS A 105 19.30 4.97 1.26
C LYS A 105 19.06 4.60 2.72
N PHE A 106 17.93 3.98 3.04
CA PHE A 106 17.46 3.84 4.43
C PHE A 106 17.31 2.37 4.88
N ASP A 107 17.80 1.42 4.09
CA ASP A 107 17.76 -0.02 4.40
C ASP A 107 16.38 -0.50 4.88
N LEU A 108 15.36 -0.26 4.03
CA LEU A 108 14.00 -0.72 4.24
C LEU A 108 13.54 -1.61 3.09
N ASP A 109 12.60 -2.49 3.40
CA ASP A 109 11.87 -3.23 2.38
C ASP A 109 10.87 -2.31 1.70
N VAL A 110 11.00 -2.14 0.39
CA VAL A 110 9.99 -1.45 -0.41
C VAL A 110 9.42 -2.38 -1.46
N ALA A 111 8.13 -2.21 -1.73
CA ALA A 111 7.47 -2.83 -2.85
C ALA A 111 6.52 -1.83 -3.53
N ALA A 112 6.13 -2.13 -4.76
CA ALA A 112 4.98 -1.55 -5.41
C ALA A 112 4.03 -2.68 -5.79
N ASP A 113 2.73 -2.41 -5.75
CA ASP A 113 1.76 -3.40 -6.16
C ASP A 113 1.85 -3.72 -7.66
N ASP A 114 1.34 -4.89 -8.04
CA ASP A 114 1.46 -5.34 -9.44
C ASP A 114 0.68 -4.47 -10.42
N TYR A 115 -0.32 -3.74 -9.95
CA TYR A 115 -1.03 -2.77 -10.79
C TYR A 115 -0.10 -1.65 -11.25
N ILE A 116 0.66 -1.03 -10.35
CA ILE A 116 1.67 -0.03 -10.72
C ILE A 116 2.70 -0.65 -11.66
N ARG A 117 3.22 -1.84 -11.33
CA ARG A 117 4.23 -2.51 -12.16
C ARG A 117 3.73 -2.76 -13.58
N ARG A 118 2.45 -3.15 -13.76
CA ARG A 118 1.81 -3.33 -15.07
C ARG A 118 1.61 -2.00 -15.81
N LYS A 119 1.09 -0.96 -15.16
CA LYS A 119 0.93 0.38 -15.77
C LYS A 119 2.26 0.98 -16.22
N LEU A 120 3.35 0.62 -15.56
CA LEU A 120 4.72 1.00 -15.94
C LEU A 120 5.36 0.06 -16.98
N GLY A 121 4.71 -1.05 -17.36
CA GLY A 121 5.25 -2.04 -18.31
C GLY A 121 6.37 -2.92 -17.75
N LEU A 122 6.49 -3.02 -16.42
CA LEU A 122 7.53 -3.78 -15.71
C LEU A 122 7.16 -5.24 -15.46
N THR A 123 5.88 -5.59 -15.62
CA THR A 123 5.38 -6.96 -15.54
C THR A 123 4.08 -7.07 -16.32
N ASN A 124 3.75 -8.28 -16.75
CA ASN A 124 2.43 -8.64 -17.30
C ASN A 124 1.67 -9.58 -16.35
N ALA A 125 2.25 -9.91 -15.19
CA ALA A 125 1.67 -10.85 -14.25
C ALA A 125 0.64 -10.16 -13.34
N CYS A 126 -0.46 -10.86 -13.10
CA CYS A 126 -1.35 -10.60 -11.98
C CYS A 126 -0.95 -11.50 -10.81
N ALA A 127 -0.69 -10.94 -9.63
CA ALA A 127 -0.47 -11.76 -8.43
C ALA A 127 -1.61 -12.77 -8.25
N ALA A 128 -1.26 -14.06 -8.33
CA ALA A 128 -2.17 -15.14 -7.96
C ALA A 128 -2.45 -15.07 -6.45
N GLY A 129 -3.72 -15.25 -6.04
CA GLY A 129 -4.09 -15.53 -4.65
C GLY A 129 -4.65 -14.38 -3.82
N PHE A 130 -4.84 -13.17 -4.36
CA PHE A 130 -5.54 -12.10 -3.65
C PHE A 130 -7.07 -12.21 -3.85
N VAL A 131 -7.80 -12.57 -2.79
CA VAL A 131 -9.26 -12.59 -2.77
C VAL A 131 -9.73 -11.33 -2.07
N ARG A 132 -10.36 -10.40 -2.81
CA ARG A 132 -11.06 -9.27 -2.20
C ARG A 132 -12.47 -9.73 -1.86
N ILE A 133 -12.82 -9.66 -0.59
CA ILE A 133 -14.18 -9.88 -0.10
C ILE A 133 -14.74 -8.50 0.23
N ASP A 134 -15.88 -8.13 -0.34
CA ASP A 134 -16.53 -6.86 0.00
C ASP A 134 -17.28 -6.94 1.33
N VAL A 135 -17.92 -5.83 1.72
CA VAL A 135 -18.68 -5.72 2.98
C VAL A 135 -19.89 -6.66 3.04
N TYR A 136 -20.31 -7.24 1.92
CA TYR A 136 -21.40 -8.22 1.84
C TYR A 136 -20.90 -9.66 1.71
N GLY A 137 -19.59 -9.89 1.86
CA GLY A 137 -19.01 -11.22 1.74
C GLY A 137 -18.80 -11.68 0.29
N LYS A 138 -19.05 -10.84 -0.72
CA LYS A 138 -18.88 -11.21 -2.12
C LYS A 138 -17.41 -11.19 -2.49
N ARG A 139 -16.97 -12.27 -3.14
CA ARG A 139 -15.62 -12.39 -3.70
C ARG A 139 -15.53 -11.62 -5.02
N HIS A 140 -14.54 -10.75 -5.11
CA HIS A 140 -14.13 -10.06 -6.33
C HIS A 140 -12.78 -10.64 -6.79
N LYS A 141 -12.62 -10.99 -8.07
CA LYS A 141 -11.29 -11.36 -8.58
C LYS A 141 -10.46 -10.08 -8.66
N CYS A 142 -9.26 -10.08 -8.10
CA CYS A 142 -8.36 -8.94 -8.17
C CYS A 142 -7.47 -9.05 -9.41
N CYS A 143 -8.07 -8.91 -10.60
CA CYS A 143 -7.44 -8.56 -11.88
C CYS A 143 -8.49 -8.63 -12.99
N PHE A 144 -9.01 -7.48 -13.44
CA PHE A 144 -9.95 -7.40 -14.57
C PHE A 144 -9.65 -6.18 -15.42
N ASP A 145 -9.94 -6.29 -16.72
CA ASP A 145 -9.78 -5.23 -17.72
C ASP A 145 -10.63 -3.99 -17.42
N ASP A 146 -11.80 -4.14 -16.77
CA ASP A 146 -12.67 -3.03 -16.35
C ASP A 146 -12.07 -2.14 -15.24
N CYS A 147 -10.97 -2.57 -14.62
CA CYS A 147 -10.15 -1.75 -13.73
C CYS A 147 -9.00 -1.04 -14.49
N GLU A 148 -8.71 -1.49 -15.70
CA GLU A 148 -7.58 -1.02 -16.51
C GLU A 148 -7.99 -0.10 -17.66
N PHE A 149 -9.27 -0.09 -18.04
CA PHE A 149 -9.83 0.80 -19.06
C PHE A 149 -11.27 1.19 -18.71
N SER A 150 -11.48 2.49 -18.50
CA SER A 150 -12.73 3.17 -18.85
C SER A 150 -12.49 3.91 -20.15
#